data_AF-A0A938WI84-F1
#
_entry.id   AF-A0A938WI84-F1
#
_cell.length_a   1.000
_cell.length_b   1.000
_cell.length_c   1.000
_cell.angle_alpha   90.00
_cell.angle_beta   90.00
_cell.angle_gamma   90.00
#
_symmetry.space_group_name_H-M   'P 1'
#
loop_
_entity.id
_entity.type
_entity.pdbx_description
1 polymer ?
#
loop_
_entity_poly.entity_id
_entity_poly.type
_entity_poly.pdbx_seq_one_letter_code
_entity_poly.pdbx_strand_id
1 'polypeptide(L)'
;MILPEKWSQLRLPALGGRPDPGEQERLLKLFWNRAELKKELQGLDDQLHALRAKLKQQENASARVQQQLDQLEVLLGDLARGPDALVHYGLRALWRACREQLEQFAGDLKRQKQDRQRRQQLDEFQQDRAERLQLADQRLRQAEEVADAERLRLREREERLARLAYFWHYFRRRKLLVEIEAQRQRCIVAERQLADMREAHRTIEKEPWPEFPGLTIGGRREVNVAVIAYAQTLYARLAAAGLAMQARLASNRSVESARYGDIDACLARLREIDGALRLVRAAEGVAAEIRQRGDRIAAAATWRSESETVPQPSSLPPAAGGGTADANVLVEDYWDVYKVLLR
;
A
#
# COMPACT_ATOMS: atom_id res chain seq x y z
N MET A 1 -63.71 -0.96 26.92
CA MET A 1 -63.51 -1.08 28.38
C MET A 1 -62.98 0.26 28.87
N ILE A 2 -63.70 0.81 29.85
CA ILE A 2 -63.65 2.19 30.32
C ILE A 2 -62.41 2.39 31.22
N LEU A 3 -61.55 3.35 30.88
CA LEU A 3 -60.47 3.81 31.76
C LEU A 3 -61.10 4.75 32.83
N PRO A 4 -61.01 4.43 34.13
CA PRO A 4 -61.65 5.23 35.18
C PRO A 4 -60.89 6.53 35.49
N GLU A 5 -61.65 7.63 35.58
CA GLU A 5 -61.32 9.03 35.88
C GLU A 5 -60.70 9.29 37.27
N LYS A 6 -59.77 8.46 37.76
CA LYS A 6 -59.22 8.57 39.14
C LYS A 6 -57.73 8.87 39.23
N TRP A 7 -57.17 9.59 38.26
CA TRP A 7 -55.77 10.06 38.31
C TRP A 7 -55.62 11.59 38.42
N SER A 8 -56.73 12.33 38.55
CA SER A 8 -56.74 13.80 38.64
C SER A 8 -56.52 14.37 40.06
N GLN A 9 -56.16 13.53 41.05
CA GLN A 9 -56.06 13.97 42.46
C GLN A 9 -54.72 13.66 43.16
N LEU A 10 -53.66 13.30 42.43
CA LEU A 10 -52.31 13.38 42.98
C LEU A 10 -51.77 14.79 42.79
N ARG A 11 -52.16 15.69 43.70
CA ARG A 11 -51.45 16.95 43.93
C ARG A 11 -50.01 16.60 44.33
N LEU A 12 -49.06 16.76 43.41
CA LEU A 12 -47.65 16.85 43.76
C LEU A 12 -47.52 18.02 44.76
N PRO A 13 -46.96 17.79 45.96
CA PRO A 13 -46.68 18.90 46.86
C PRO A 13 -45.72 19.85 46.14
N ALA A 14 -46.11 21.12 46.08
CA ALA A 14 -45.28 22.18 45.53
C ALA A 14 -43.98 22.25 46.34
N LEU A 15 -42.88 21.77 45.74
CA LEU A 15 -41.52 22.06 46.19
C LEU A 15 -41.22 23.53 45.85
N GLY A 16 -41.87 24.43 46.59
CA GLY A 16 -41.62 25.86 46.61
C GLY A 16 -40.48 26.16 47.57
N GLY A 17 -39.25 26.05 47.07
CA GLY A 17 -38.03 26.54 47.68
C GLY A 17 -36.94 26.37 46.65
N ARG A 18 -36.24 27.45 46.24
CA ARG A 18 -35.07 27.33 45.36
C ARG A 18 -34.14 26.31 46.00
N PRO A 19 -33.87 25.16 45.36
CA PRO A 19 -32.98 24.17 45.94
C PRO A 19 -31.62 24.82 46.17
N ASP A 20 -30.96 24.51 47.29
CA ASP A 20 -29.63 25.01 47.59
C ASP A 20 -28.73 24.74 46.37
N PRO A 21 -28.06 25.75 45.77
CA PRO A 21 -27.25 25.56 44.57
C PRO A 21 -26.24 24.41 44.71
N GLY A 22 -25.75 24.13 45.93
CA GLY A 22 -24.89 22.97 46.20
C GLY A 22 -25.58 21.60 46.09
N GLU A 23 -26.87 21.50 46.43
CA GLU A 23 -27.65 20.27 46.26
C GLU A 23 -28.02 20.03 44.78
N GLN A 24 -28.31 21.10 44.03
CA GLN A 24 -28.53 21.01 42.57
C GLN A 24 -27.27 20.51 41.86
N GLU A 25 -26.10 21.03 42.23
CA GLU A 25 -24.84 20.64 41.63
C GLU A 25 -24.48 19.17 41.94
N ARG A 26 -24.78 18.70 43.16
CA ARG A 26 -24.63 17.28 43.53
C ARG A 26 -25.58 16.37 42.77
N LEU A 27 -26.84 16.77 42.61
CA LEU A 27 -27.81 16.00 41.81
C LEU A 27 -27.39 15.92 40.35
N LEU A 28 -26.94 17.02 39.75
CA LEU A 28 -26.41 17.02 38.39
C LEU A 28 -25.22 16.07 38.26
N LYS A 29 -24.25 16.11 39.19
CA LYS A 29 -23.11 15.17 39.21
C LYS A 29 -23.56 13.71 39.27
N LEU A 30 -24.58 13.38 40.07
CA LEU A 30 -25.14 12.02 40.13
C LEU A 30 -25.85 11.62 38.83
N PHE A 31 -26.57 12.53 38.18
CA PHE A 31 -27.19 12.27 36.88
C PHE A 31 -26.15 12.07 35.77
N TRP A 32 -25.09 12.87 35.75
CA TRP A 32 -23.96 12.71 34.83
C TRP A 32 -23.24 11.39 35.07
N ASN A 33 -22.86 11.07 36.31
CA ASN A 33 -22.24 9.80 36.66
C ASN A 33 -23.14 8.61 36.29
N ARG A 34 -24.45 8.70 36.52
CA ARG A 34 -25.41 7.66 36.13
C ARG A 34 -25.51 7.53 34.61
N ALA A 35 -25.50 8.63 33.87
CA ALA A 35 -25.55 8.61 32.42
C ALA A 35 -24.26 8.02 31.82
N GLU A 36 -23.11 8.36 32.39
CA GLU A 36 -21.81 7.83 32.01
C GLU A 36 -21.70 6.34 32.31
N LEU A 37 -22.05 5.90 33.53
CA LEU A 37 -22.10 4.47 33.88
C LEU A 37 -23.08 3.67 33.01
N LYS A 38 -24.23 4.24 32.64
CA LYS A 38 -25.16 3.60 31.71
C LYS A 38 -24.56 3.45 30.31
N LYS A 39 -23.82 4.45 29.85
CA LYS A 39 -23.14 4.40 28.56
C LYS A 39 -22.03 3.36 28.56
N GLU A 40 -21.25 3.27 29.64
CA GLU A 40 -20.23 2.23 29.81
C GLU A 40 -20.86 0.84 29.90
N LEU A 41 -21.94 0.67 30.66
CA LEU A 41 -22.68 -0.60 30.76
C LEU A 41 -23.21 -1.04 29.38
N GLN A 42 -23.84 -0.11 28.64
CA GLN A 42 -24.30 -0.36 27.27
C GLN A 42 -23.13 -0.76 26.35
N GLY A 43 -22.00 -0.06 26.46
CA GLY A 43 -20.79 -0.38 25.70
C GLY A 43 -20.22 -1.76 26.04
N LEU A 44 -20.26 -2.16 27.31
CA LEU A 44 -19.86 -3.49 27.75
C LEU A 44 -20.83 -4.57 27.28
N ASP A 45 -22.14 -4.33 27.31
CA ASP A 45 -23.15 -5.25 26.80
C ASP A 45 -22.99 -5.47 25.29
N ASP A 46 -22.77 -4.40 24.52
CA ASP A 46 -22.50 -4.48 23.08
C ASP A 46 -21.22 -5.28 22.78
N GLN A 47 -20.15 -5.06 23.55
CA GLN A 47 -18.92 -5.84 23.44
C GLN A 47 -19.14 -7.31 23.79
N LEU A 48 -19.92 -7.59 24.84
CA LEU A 48 -20.25 -8.93 25.28
C LEU A 48 -21.06 -9.66 24.20
N HIS A 49 -22.06 -9.01 23.61
CA HIS A 49 -22.81 -9.54 22.48
C HIS A 49 -21.91 -9.82 21.27
N ALA A 50 -21.00 -8.90 20.92
CA ALA A 50 -20.06 -9.09 19.83
C ALA A 50 -19.09 -10.26 20.09
N LEU A 51 -18.59 -10.41 21.31
CA LEU A 51 -17.73 -11.52 21.70
C LEU A 51 -18.46 -12.86 21.67
N ARG A 52 -19.70 -12.92 22.18
CA ARG A 52 -20.55 -14.12 22.09
C ARG A 52 -20.83 -14.52 20.64
N ALA A 53 -21.09 -13.53 19.77
CA ALA A 53 -21.28 -13.79 18.34
C ALA A 53 -20.01 -14.36 17.69
N LYS A 54 -18.83 -13.81 18.00
CA LYS A 54 -17.53 -14.32 17.54
C LYS A 54 -17.26 -15.74 18.05
N LEU A 55 -17.54 -16.00 19.33
CA LEU A 55 -17.38 -17.32 19.93
C LEU A 55 -18.26 -18.35 19.22
N LYS A 56 -19.56 -18.06 19.05
CA LYS A 56 -20.49 -18.94 18.31
C LYS A 56 -20.03 -19.17 16.87
N GLN A 57 -19.47 -18.15 16.22
CA GLN A 57 -18.90 -18.30 14.88
C GLN A 57 -17.69 -19.24 14.87
N GLN A 58 -16.80 -19.12 15.85
CA GLN A 58 -15.65 -20.01 16.01
C GLN A 58 -16.05 -21.45 16.33
N GLU A 59 -17.03 -21.65 17.22
CA GLU A 59 -17.58 -22.97 17.55
C GLU A 59 -18.17 -23.65 16.31
N ASN A 60 -18.97 -22.92 15.52
CA ASN A 60 -19.53 -23.42 14.28
C ASN A 60 -18.45 -23.75 13.24
N ALA A 61 -17.38 -22.94 13.16
CA ALA A 61 -16.25 -23.22 12.29
C ALA A 61 -15.50 -24.48 12.73
N SER A 62 -15.26 -24.63 14.04
CA SER A 62 -14.61 -25.79 14.64
C SER A 62 -15.42 -27.07 14.40
N ALA A 63 -16.73 -27.04 14.63
CA ALA A 63 -17.62 -28.18 14.39
C ALA A 63 -17.58 -28.64 12.91
N ARG A 64 -17.52 -27.70 11.96
CA ARG A 64 -17.39 -28.04 10.53
C ARG A 64 -16.05 -28.68 10.19
N VAL A 65 -14.96 -28.19 10.78
CA VAL A 65 -13.63 -28.78 10.58
C VAL A 65 -13.58 -30.18 11.16
N GLN A 66 -14.15 -30.40 12.35
CA GLN A 66 -14.24 -31.73 12.95
C GLN A 66 -15.01 -32.70 12.05
N GLN A 67 -16.18 -32.28 11.54
CA GLN A 67 -16.95 -33.09 10.59
C GLN A 67 -16.15 -33.45 9.33
N GLN A 68 -15.34 -32.53 8.80
CA GLN A 68 -14.47 -32.81 7.66
C GLN A 68 -13.34 -33.79 8.00
N LEU A 69 -12.78 -33.73 9.22
CA LEU A 69 -11.78 -34.68 9.69
C LEU A 69 -12.37 -36.07 9.86
N ASP A 70 -13.56 -36.18 10.47
CA ASP A 70 -14.25 -37.46 10.67
C ASP A 70 -14.56 -38.11 9.30
N GLN A 71 -15.00 -37.32 8.30
CA GLN A 71 -15.20 -37.80 6.92
C GLN A 71 -13.91 -38.31 6.29
N LEU A 72 -12.78 -37.65 6.56
CA LEU A 72 -11.48 -38.05 6.04
C LEU A 72 -10.95 -39.32 6.72
N GLU A 73 -11.18 -39.47 8.02
CA GLU A 73 -10.84 -40.67 8.76
C GLU A 73 -11.56 -41.89 8.18
N VAL A 74 -12.87 -41.77 7.94
CA VAL A 74 -13.65 -42.83 7.29
C VAL A 74 -13.12 -43.14 5.89
N LEU A 75 -12.79 -42.10 5.10
CA LEU A 75 -12.26 -42.27 3.75
C LEU A 75 -10.89 -42.96 3.71
N LEU A 76 -10.00 -42.62 4.65
CA LEU A 76 -8.66 -43.20 4.74
C LEU A 76 -8.67 -44.61 5.36
N GLY A 77 -9.67 -44.94 6.17
CA GLY A 77 -9.88 -46.29 6.70
C GLY A 77 -10.31 -47.32 5.65
N ASP A 78 -10.84 -46.88 4.52
CA ASP A 78 -11.20 -47.75 3.39
C ASP A 78 -9.96 -48.04 2.52
N LEU A 79 -9.49 -49.30 2.51
CA LEU A 79 -8.32 -49.74 1.75
C LEU A 79 -8.46 -49.55 0.23
N ALA A 80 -9.69 -49.49 -0.29
CA ALA A 80 -9.94 -49.24 -1.70
C ALA A 80 -9.90 -47.74 -2.05
N ARG A 81 -10.23 -46.85 -1.11
CA ARG A 81 -10.39 -45.40 -1.36
C ARG A 81 -9.32 -44.51 -0.73
N GLY A 82 -8.63 -45.00 0.30
CA GLY A 82 -7.53 -44.29 0.95
C GLY A 82 -6.41 -43.87 -0.02
N PRO A 83 -5.92 -44.76 -0.92
CA PRO A 83 -4.90 -44.40 -1.90
C PRO A 83 -5.34 -43.29 -2.87
N ASP A 84 -6.60 -43.31 -3.33
CA ASP A 84 -7.16 -42.26 -4.17
C ASP A 84 -7.17 -40.90 -3.43
N ALA A 85 -7.54 -40.92 -2.15
CA ALA A 85 -7.53 -39.73 -1.31
C ALA A 85 -6.11 -39.16 -1.15
N LEU A 86 -5.10 -40.01 -0.94
CA LEU A 86 -3.70 -39.60 -0.84
C LEU A 86 -3.23 -38.92 -2.13
N VAL A 87 -3.55 -39.49 -3.30
CA VAL A 87 -3.21 -38.88 -4.60
C VAL A 87 -3.92 -37.53 -4.76
N HIS A 88 -5.21 -37.45 -4.42
CA HIS A 88 -5.98 -36.20 -4.47
C HIS A 88 -5.32 -35.10 -3.63
N TYR A 89 -4.98 -35.39 -2.38
CA TYR A 89 -4.34 -34.41 -1.49
C TYR A 89 -2.89 -34.11 -1.88
N GLY A 90 -2.16 -35.07 -2.44
CA GLY A 90 -0.84 -34.85 -3.02
C GLY A 90 -0.89 -33.86 -4.19
N LEU A 91 -1.84 -34.02 -5.10
CA LEU A 91 -2.08 -33.10 -6.22
C LEU A 91 -2.48 -31.69 -5.73
N ARG A 92 -3.32 -31.61 -4.69
CA ARG A 92 -3.66 -30.33 -4.05
C ARG A 92 -2.46 -29.69 -3.36
N ALA A 93 -1.58 -30.48 -2.75
CA ALA A 93 -0.33 -29.99 -2.16
C ALA A 93 0.60 -29.45 -3.24
N LEU A 94 0.69 -30.10 -4.41
CA LEU A 94 1.44 -29.62 -5.56
C LEU A 94 0.89 -28.28 -6.09
N TRP A 95 -0.43 -28.14 -6.20
CA TRP A 95 -1.08 -26.87 -6.56
C TRP A 95 -0.72 -25.75 -5.58
N ARG A 96 -0.85 -26.03 -4.27
CA ARG A 96 -0.51 -25.06 -3.21
C ARG A 96 0.97 -24.68 -3.25
N ALA A 97 1.87 -25.63 -3.48
CA ALA A 97 3.30 -25.36 -3.60
C ALA A 97 3.61 -24.43 -4.78
N CYS A 98 3.01 -24.66 -5.95
CA CYS A 98 3.16 -23.77 -7.10
C CYS A 98 2.65 -22.35 -6.80
N ARG A 99 1.48 -22.26 -6.17
CA ARG A 99 0.90 -20.98 -5.76
C ARG A 99 1.77 -20.25 -4.74
N GLU A 100 2.27 -20.94 -3.73
CA GLU A 100 3.15 -20.36 -2.71
C GLU A 100 4.43 -19.81 -3.34
N GLN A 101 5.02 -20.54 -4.30
CA GLN A 101 6.16 -20.05 -5.07
C GLN A 101 5.84 -18.76 -5.84
N LEU A 102 4.65 -18.66 -6.45
CA LEU A 102 4.22 -17.44 -7.14
C LEU A 102 3.97 -16.28 -6.17
N GLU A 103 3.35 -16.52 -5.02
CA GLU A 103 3.10 -15.51 -3.99
C GLU A 103 4.41 -14.95 -3.42
N GLN A 104 5.37 -15.82 -3.10
CA GLN A 104 6.72 -15.43 -2.65
C GLN A 104 7.43 -14.61 -3.73
N PHE A 105 7.48 -15.11 -4.96
CA PHE A 105 8.12 -14.44 -6.08
C PHE A 105 7.50 -13.06 -6.37
N ALA A 106 6.17 -12.95 -6.38
CA ALA A 106 5.47 -11.69 -6.59
C ALA A 106 5.75 -10.70 -5.45
N GLY A 107 5.75 -11.17 -4.21
CA GLY A 107 6.06 -10.36 -3.04
C GLY A 107 7.48 -9.79 -3.08
N ASP A 108 8.46 -10.62 -3.41
CA ASP A 108 9.87 -10.23 -3.48
C ASP A 108 10.13 -9.27 -4.66
N LEU A 109 9.57 -9.57 -5.83
CA LEU A 109 9.74 -8.72 -7.01
C LEU A 109 9.04 -7.36 -6.82
N LYS A 110 7.86 -7.34 -6.19
CA LYS A 110 7.17 -6.10 -5.82
C LYS A 110 8.04 -5.24 -4.91
N ARG A 111 8.61 -5.82 -3.83
CA ARG A 111 9.51 -5.11 -2.91
C ARG A 111 10.72 -4.56 -3.64
N GLN A 112 11.38 -5.38 -4.45
CA GLN A 112 12.55 -4.97 -5.23
C GLN A 112 12.24 -3.80 -6.17
N LYS A 113 11.09 -3.83 -6.86
CA LYS A 113 10.66 -2.76 -7.76
C LYS A 113 10.27 -1.49 -7.00
N GLN A 114 9.62 -1.62 -5.84
CA GLN A 114 9.27 -0.49 -4.99
C GLN A 114 10.52 0.23 -4.48
N ASP A 115 11.51 -0.53 -3.99
CA ASP A 115 12.77 0.03 -3.52
C ASP A 115 13.53 0.73 -4.64
N ARG A 116 13.53 0.15 -5.84
CA ARG A 116 14.18 0.76 -7.01
C ARG A 116 13.49 2.07 -7.43
N GLN A 117 12.17 2.07 -7.56
CA GLN A 117 11.43 3.28 -7.95
C GLN A 117 11.50 4.37 -6.88
N ARG A 118 11.47 4.00 -5.60
CA ARG A 118 11.66 4.93 -4.49
C ARG A 118 13.05 5.58 -4.55
N ARG A 119 14.11 4.80 -4.78
CA ARG A 119 15.46 5.34 -4.95
C ARG A 119 15.53 6.31 -6.13
N GLN A 120 14.99 5.92 -7.28
CA GLN A 120 14.95 6.78 -8.47
C GLN A 120 14.22 8.11 -8.20
N GLN A 121 13.05 8.06 -7.55
CA GLN A 121 12.30 9.27 -7.18
C GLN A 121 13.09 10.19 -6.23
N LEU A 122 13.79 9.59 -5.25
CA LEU A 122 14.63 10.35 -4.31
C LEU A 122 15.84 10.97 -5.02
N ASP A 123 16.47 10.24 -5.94
CA ASP A 123 17.61 10.73 -6.70
C ASP A 123 17.20 11.87 -7.64
N GLU A 124 16.09 11.72 -8.36
CA GLU A 124 15.51 12.76 -9.22
C GLU A 124 15.13 14.02 -8.42
N PHE A 125 14.49 13.84 -7.26
CA PHE A 125 14.14 14.96 -6.38
C PHE A 125 15.38 15.68 -5.83
N GLN A 126 16.41 14.92 -5.44
CA GLN A 126 17.67 15.51 -4.95
C GLN A 126 18.37 16.29 -6.06
N GLN A 127 18.38 15.78 -7.30
CA GLN A 127 18.96 16.46 -8.45
C GLN A 127 18.22 17.78 -8.74
N ASP A 128 16.90 17.73 -8.89
CA ASP A 128 16.07 18.92 -9.12
C ASP A 128 16.22 19.96 -7.99
N ARG A 129 16.21 19.50 -6.73
CA ARG A 129 16.43 20.38 -5.57
C ARG A 129 17.82 21.01 -5.60
N ALA A 130 18.86 20.25 -5.95
CA ALA A 130 20.22 20.77 -6.05
C ALA A 130 20.35 21.83 -7.15
N GLU A 131 19.73 21.62 -8.32
CA GLU A 131 19.70 22.60 -9.39
C GLU A 131 18.95 23.88 -8.98
N ARG A 132 17.80 23.75 -8.31
CA ARG A 132 17.03 24.88 -7.78
C ARG A 132 17.81 25.66 -6.71
N LEU A 133 18.52 24.96 -5.82
CA LEU A 133 19.39 25.60 -4.82
C LEU A 133 20.56 26.34 -5.47
N GLN A 134 21.22 25.76 -6.47
CA GLN A 134 22.30 26.44 -7.20
C GLN A 134 21.81 27.73 -7.87
N LEU A 135 20.62 27.70 -8.49
CA LEU A 135 20.03 28.91 -9.07
C LEU A 135 19.65 29.94 -8.00
N ALA A 136 19.12 29.50 -6.85
CA ALA A 136 18.81 30.36 -5.73
C ALA A 136 20.07 31.01 -5.13
N ASP A 137 21.16 30.26 -4.99
CA ASP A 137 22.46 30.75 -4.53
C ASP A 137 23.02 31.83 -5.44
N GLN A 138 22.92 31.64 -6.76
CA GLN A 138 23.36 32.66 -7.72
C GLN A 138 22.55 33.96 -7.57
N ARG A 139 21.23 33.85 -7.43
CA ARG A 139 20.35 35.01 -7.21
C ARG A 139 20.61 35.69 -5.86
N LEU A 140 20.88 34.90 -4.83
CA LEU A 140 21.20 35.40 -3.50
C LEU A 140 22.50 36.20 -3.53
N ARG A 141 23.56 35.68 -4.15
CA ARG A 141 24.84 36.40 -4.32
C ARG A 141 24.65 37.72 -5.07
N GLN A 142 23.89 37.71 -6.16
CA GLN A 142 23.57 38.94 -6.90
C GLN A 142 22.81 39.95 -6.05
N ALA A 143 21.84 39.51 -5.25
CA ALA A 143 21.09 40.39 -4.35
C ALA A 143 21.97 40.96 -3.21
N GLU A 144 22.92 40.15 -2.70
CA GLU A 144 23.89 40.59 -1.70
C GLU A 144 24.83 41.66 -2.27
N GLU A 145 25.38 41.45 -3.47
CA GLU A 145 26.21 42.42 -4.18
C GLU A 145 25.48 43.75 -4.41
N VAL A 146 24.21 43.71 -4.82
CA VAL A 146 23.38 44.91 -5.02
C VAL A 146 23.12 45.63 -3.70
N ALA A 147 22.73 44.90 -2.64
CA ALA A 147 22.48 45.49 -1.33
C ALA A 147 23.74 46.15 -0.75
N ASP A 148 24.90 45.50 -0.87
CA ASP A 148 26.17 46.03 -0.39
C ASP A 148 26.65 47.24 -1.21
N ALA A 149 26.45 47.24 -2.53
CA ALA A 149 26.74 48.39 -3.37
C ALA A 149 25.87 49.61 -3.02
N GLU A 150 24.57 49.42 -2.78
CA GLU A 150 23.68 50.52 -2.38
C GLU A 150 24.02 51.06 -0.98
N ARG A 151 24.42 50.18 -0.04
CA ARG A 151 24.91 50.57 1.30
C ARG A 151 26.21 51.38 1.22
N LEU A 152 27.16 50.96 0.39
CA LEU A 152 28.41 51.70 0.19
C LEU A 152 28.14 53.09 -0.37
N ARG A 153 27.29 53.19 -1.40
CA ARG A 153 26.85 54.46 -2.00
C ARG A 153 26.14 55.38 -1.01
N LEU A 154 25.41 54.83 -0.04
CA LEU A 154 24.80 55.61 1.04
C LEU A 154 25.88 56.17 1.98
N ARG A 155 26.80 55.31 2.46
CA ARG A 155 27.90 55.71 3.34
C ARG A 155 28.76 56.81 2.73
N GLU A 156 29.15 56.66 1.46
CA GLU A 156 29.93 57.69 0.76
C GLU A 156 29.22 59.05 0.71
N ARG A 157 27.88 59.07 0.52
CA ARG A 157 27.11 60.32 0.50
C ARG A 157 26.96 60.92 1.90
N GLU A 158 26.77 60.09 2.92
CA GLU A 158 26.72 60.53 4.32
C GLU A 158 28.07 61.12 4.76
N GLU A 159 29.19 60.52 4.37
CA GLU A 159 30.53 61.08 4.59
C GLU A 159 30.74 62.40 3.85
N ARG A 160 30.29 62.52 2.59
CA ARG A 160 30.34 63.78 1.84
C ARG A 160 29.53 64.89 2.53
N LEU A 161 28.37 64.55 3.11
CA LEU A 161 27.56 65.49 3.87
C LEU A 161 28.31 65.95 5.13
N ALA A 162 28.93 65.03 5.86
CA ALA A 162 29.70 65.32 7.07
C ALA A 162 30.87 66.29 6.81
N ARG A 163 31.49 66.22 5.62
CA ARG A 163 32.56 67.15 5.21
C ARG A 163 32.08 68.58 4.92
N LEU A 164 30.78 68.80 4.72
CA LEU A 164 30.21 70.12 4.39
C LEU A 164 29.75 70.86 5.66
N ALA A 165 30.69 71.36 6.46
CA ALA A 165 30.39 71.96 7.78
C ALA A 165 30.05 73.47 7.77
N TYR A 166 30.47 74.23 6.75
CA TYR A 166 30.35 75.69 6.72
C TYR A 166 28.96 76.20 6.30
N PHE A 167 28.60 77.42 6.76
CA PHE A 167 27.25 77.99 6.57
C PHE A 167 26.88 78.24 5.10
N TRP A 168 27.84 78.60 4.23
CA TRP A 168 27.59 78.81 2.79
C TRP A 168 27.29 77.51 2.02
N HIS A 169 27.53 76.34 2.61
CA HIS A 169 27.17 75.05 1.99
C HIS A 169 25.67 74.71 2.12
N TYR A 170 24.83 75.60 2.65
CA TYR A 170 23.40 75.36 2.90
C TYR A 170 22.66 74.73 1.70
N PHE A 171 22.71 75.33 0.51
CA PHE A 171 22.02 74.82 -0.68
C PHE A 171 22.57 73.46 -1.15
N ARG A 172 23.90 73.28 -1.08
CA ARG A 172 24.56 72.02 -1.45
C ARG A 172 24.20 70.89 -0.49
N ARG A 173 24.15 71.18 0.82
CA ARG A 173 23.66 70.24 1.84
C ARG A 173 22.21 69.86 1.61
N ARG A 174 21.33 70.84 1.35
CA ARG A 174 19.90 70.58 1.12
C ARG A 174 19.67 69.67 -0.09
N LYS A 175 20.40 69.88 -1.19
CA LYS A 175 20.38 68.98 -2.36
C LYS A 175 20.89 67.58 -2.03
N LEU A 176 22.03 67.49 -1.33
CA LEU A 176 22.63 66.20 -0.95
C LEU A 176 21.75 65.40 0.01
N LEU A 177 21.02 66.06 0.91
CA LEU A 177 20.05 65.42 1.81
C LEU A 177 18.91 64.73 1.03
N VAL A 178 18.36 65.39 0.01
CA VAL A 178 17.34 64.77 -0.87
C VAL A 178 17.91 63.55 -1.61
N GLU A 179 19.16 63.63 -2.06
CA GLU A 179 19.84 62.50 -2.71
C GLU A 179 20.12 61.34 -1.73
N ILE A 180 20.47 61.63 -0.47
CA ILE A 180 20.64 60.63 0.59
C ILE A 180 19.31 59.94 0.88
N GLU A 181 18.21 60.68 0.97
CA GLU A 181 16.88 60.13 1.22
C GLU A 181 16.43 59.20 0.09
N ALA A 182 16.63 59.61 -1.16
CA ALA A 182 16.39 58.75 -2.32
C ALA A 182 17.28 57.49 -2.30
N GLN A 183 18.55 57.62 -1.88
CA GLN A 183 19.46 56.48 -1.73
C GLN A 183 19.03 55.53 -0.61
N ARG A 184 18.54 56.04 0.53
CA ARG A 184 17.98 55.21 1.62
C ARG A 184 16.82 54.37 1.14
N GLN A 185 15.93 54.94 0.32
CA GLN A 185 14.84 54.16 -0.29
C GLN A 185 15.37 53.03 -1.18
N ARG A 186 16.44 53.25 -1.94
CA ARG A 186 17.09 52.19 -2.73
C ARG A 186 17.68 51.09 -1.86
N CYS A 187 18.35 51.44 -0.75
CA CYS A 187 18.84 50.45 0.22
C CYS A 187 17.69 49.60 0.78
N ILE A 188 16.58 50.22 1.18
CA ILE A 188 15.41 49.49 1.70
C ILE A 188 14.87 48.51 0.66
N VAL A 189 14.77 48.92 -0.61
CA VAL A 189 14.31 48.03 -1.69
C VAL A 189 15.28 46.87 -1.90
N ALA A 190 16.59 47.13 -1.94
CA ALA A 190 17.61 46.09 -2.10
C ALA A 190 17.64 45.11 -0.92
N GLU A 191 17.47 45.59 0.32
CA GLU A 191 17.41 44.74 1.51
C GLU A 191 16.16 43.87 1.56
N ARG A 192 15.02 44.39 1.09
CA ARG A 192 13.79 43.59 0.92
C ARG A 192 14.00 42.48 -0.10
N GLN A 193 14.55 42.80 -1.28
CA GLN A 193 14.86 41.80 -2.30
C GLN A 193 15.80 40.72 -1.78
N LEU A 194 16.83 41.09 -1.01
CA LEU A 194 17.73 40.14 -0.36
C LEU A 194 16.99 39.25 0.66
N ALA A 195 16.09 39.81 1.46
CA ALA A 195 15.27 39.05 2.40
C ALA A 195 14.36 38.05 1.66
N ASP A 196 13.71 38.48 0.57
CA ASP A 196 12.86 37.63 -0.27
C ASP A 196 13.66 36.47 -0.87
N MET A 197 14.88 36.73 -1.39
CA MET A 197 15.75 35.68 -1.93
C MET A 197 16.21 34.69 -0.85
N ARG A 198 16.49 35.17 0.37
CA ARG A 198 16.83 34.31 1.53
C ARG A 198 15.67 33.42 1.92
N GLU A 199 14.44 33.95 1.90
CA GLU A 199 13.24 33.17 2.19
C GLU A 199 12.95 32.12 1.12
N ALA A 200 13.08 32.49 -0.16
CA ALA A 200 12.97 31.55 -1.28
C ALA A 200 13.99 30.40 -1.17
N HIS A 201 15.25 30.71 -0.86
CA HIS A 201 16.28 29.70 -0.61
C HIS A 201 15.91 28.76 0.54
N ARG A 202 15.51 29.32 1.70
CA ARG A 202 15.08 28.53 2.87
C ARG A 202 13.88 27.63 2.57
N THR A 203 12.97 28.09 1.72
CA THR A 203 11.80 27.30 1.31
C THR A 203 12.22 26.06 0.54
N ILE A 204 13.15 26.19 -0.42
CA ILE A 204 13.70 25.05 -1.18
C ILE A 204 14.52 24.12 -0.27
N GLU A 205 15.22 24.69 0.71
CA GLU A 205 16.01 23.89 1.66
C GLU A 205 15.14 23.05 2.61
N LYS A 206 13.97 23.57 3.00
CA LYS A 206 13.05 22.90 3.92
C LYS A 206 12.01 22.03 3.23
N GLU A 207 12.10 21.86 1.91
CA GLU A 207 11.16 21.04 1.17
C GLU A 207 11.21 19.58 1.67
N PRO A 208 10.07 19.00 2.10
CA PRO A 208 10.03 17.64 2.58
C PRO A 208 10.27 16.66 1.45
N TRP A 209 10.70 15.45 1.80
CA TRP A 209 10.82 14.37 0.84
C TRP A 209 9.47 14.04 0.20
N PRO A 210 9.43 13.75 -1.10
CA PRO A 210 8.19 13.38 -1.76
C PRO A 210 7.65 12.06 -1.20
N GLU A 211 6.33 12.00 -1.00
CA GLU A 211 5.68 10.75 -0.65
C GLU A 211 5.75 9.78 -1.83
N PHE A 212 5.97 8.50 -1.54
CA PHE A 212 6.02 7.47 -2.57
C PHE A 212 4.59 6.99 -2.88
N PRO A 213 4.04 7.26 -4.09
CA PRO A 213 2.65 6.94 -4.43
C PRO A 213 2.41 5.43 -4.63
N GLY A 214 3.46 4.61 -4.52
CA GLY A 214 3.42 3.20 -4.85
C GLY A 214 4.02 2.90 -6.23
N LEU A 215 3.91 1.65 -6.67
CA LEU A 215 4.41 1.25 -7.97
C LEU A 215 3.65 1.95 -9.10
N THR A 216 4.39 2.43 -10.09
CA THR A 216 3.79 2.91 -11.35
C THR A 216 3.02 1.78 -12.04
N ILE A 217 2.09 2.12 -12.95
CA ILE A 217 1.38 1.12 -13.75
C ILE A 217 2.37 0.25 -14.54
N GLY A 218 3.40 0.87 -15.14
CA GLY A 218 4.49 0.14 -15.80
C GLY A 218 5.19 -0.83 -14.86
N GLY A 219 5.54 -0.39 -13.64
CA GLY A 219 6.14 -1.26 -12.63
C GLY A 219 5.25 -2.44 -12.24
N ARG A 220 3.94 -2.22 -12.11
CA ARG A 220 2.97 -3.31 -11.85
C ARG A 220 2.85 -4.28 -13.03
N ARG A 221 2.84 -3.77 -14.27
CA ARG A 221 2.83 -4.60 -15.49
C ARG A 221 4.06 -5.50 -15.59
N GLU A 222 5.24 -4.95 -15.31
CA GLU A 222 6.50 -5.73 -15.30
C GLU A 222 6.45 -6.87 -14.28
N VAL A 223 5.96 -6.60 -13.05
CA VAL A 223 5.77 -7.64 -12.03
C VAL A 223 4.78 -8.70 -12.51
N ASN A 224 3.63 -8.28 -13.04
CA ASN A 224 2.60 -9.20 -13.53
C ASN A 224 3.11 -10.08 -14.68
N VAL A 225 3.83 -9.52 -15.64
CA VAL A 225 4.43 -10.28 -16.74
C VAL A 225 5.42 -11.32 -16.21
N ALA A 226 6.27 -10.97 -15.25
CA ALA A 226 7.19 -11.91 -14.64
C ALA A 226 6.48 -13.02 -13.85
N VAL A 227 5.40 -12.70 -13.13
CA VAL A 227 4.57 -13.69 -12.40
C VAL A 227 3.90 -14.64 -13.38
N ILE A 228 3.34 -14.15 -14.48
CA ILE A 228 2.76 -14.98 -15.54
C ILE A 228 3.83 -15.87 -16.18
N ALA A 229 5.02 -15.34 -16.45
CA ALA A 229 6.15 -16.11 -16.97
C ALA A 229 6.53 -17.25 -16.01
N TYR A 230 6.54 -16.99 -14.70
CA TYR A 230 6.81 -18.03 -13.71
C TYR A 230 5.68 -19.07 -13.66
N ALA A 231 4.41 -18.65 -13.72
CA ALA A 231 3.27 -19.56 -13.79
C ALA A 231 3.33 -20.47 -15.03
N GLN A 232 3.71 -19.94 -16.19
CA GLN A 232 3.94 -20.73 -17.41
C GLN A 232 5.12 -21.69 -17.27
N THR A 233 6.18 -21.29 -16.57
CA THR A 233 7.35 -22.13 -16.30
C THR A 233 6.96 -23.32 -15.42
N LEU A 234 6.23 -23.09 -14.33
CA LEU A 234 5.70 -24.14 -13.46
C LEU A 234 4.75 -25.07 -14.21
N TYR A 235 3.86 -24.52 -15.04
CA TYR A 235 2.99 -25.32 -15.91
C TYR A 235 3.80 -26.23 -16.82
N ALA A 236 4.77 -25.69 -17.57
CA ALA A 236 5.56 -26.47 -18.51
C ALA A 236 6.34 -27.62 -17.83
N ARG A 237 6.90 -27.37 -16.64
CA ARG A 237 7.61 -28.40 -15.84
C ARG A 237 6.70 -29.54 -15.41
N LEU A 238 5.40 -29.28 -15.20
CA LEU A 238 4.42 -30.26 -14.72
C LEU A 238 3.55 -30.86 -15.84
N ALA A 239 3.50 -30.23 -17.01
CA ALA A 239 2.67 -30.63 -18.14
C ALA A 239 3.14 -31.94 -18.77
N ALA A 240 4.46 -32.20 -18.80
CA ALA A 240 5.02 -33.42 -19.39
C ALA A 240 4.51 -34.70 -18.72
N ALA A 241 4.25 -34.67 -17.40
CA ALA A 241 3.69 -35.78 -16.64
C ALA A 241 2.15 -35.69 -16.49
N GLY A 242 1.49 -34.70 -17.12
CA GLY A 242 0.05 -34.44 -16.96
C GLY A 242 -0.36 -33.93 -15.58
N LEU A 243 0.60 -33.68 -14.68
CA LEU A 243 0.35 -33.32 -13.28
C LEU A 243 -0.27 -31.92 -13.14
N ALA A 244 0.00 -30.99 -14.06
CA ALA A 244 -0.58 -29.66 -14.02
C ALA A 244 -2.12 -29.69 -14.09
N MET A 245 -2.66 -30.40 -15.09
CA MET A 245 -4.11 -30.55 -15.26
C MET A 245 -4.72 -31.34 -14.10
N GLN A 246 -4.06 -32.41 -13.66
CA GLN A 246 -4.54 -33.21 -12.53
C GLN A 246 -4.58 -32.40 -11.22
N ALA A 247 -3.57 -31.58 -10.95
CA ALA A 247 -3.53 -30.68 -9.81
C ALA A 247 -4.65 -29.64 -9.85
N ARG A 248 -4.92 -29.06 -11.03
CA ARG A 248 -6.06 -28.15 -11.25
C ARG A 248 -7.40 -28.83 -10.95
N LEU A 249 -7.62 -30.02 -11.52
CA LEU A 249 -8.84 -30.78 -11.31
C LEU A 249 -9.03 -31.18 -9.83
N ALA A 250 -7.95 -31.60 -9.15
CA ALA A 250 -7.99 -31.94 -7.73
C ALA A 250 -8.29 -30.71 -6.85
N SER A 251 -7.80 -29.52 -7.20
CA SER A 251 -8.12 -28.28 -6.47
C SER A 251 -9.57 -27.82 -6.63
N ASN A 252 -10.22 -28.18 -7.74
CA ASN A 252 -11.60 -27.77 -8.05
C ASN A 252 -12.67 -28.82 -7.72
N ARG A 253 -12.28 -30.07 -7.38
CA ARG A 253 -13.21 -31.18 -7.12
C ARG A 253 -13.13 -31.66 -5.67
N SER A 254 -14.20 -32.28 -5.20
CA SER A 254 -14.20 -32.99 -3.91
C SER A 254 -13.40 -34.29 -3.99
N VAL A 255 -12.70 -34.63 -2.91
CA VAL A 255 -11.97 -35.90 -2.75
C VAL A 255 -12.88 -37.12 -2.94
N GLU A 256 -14.17 -37.00 -2.62
CA GLU A 256 -15.13 -38.10 -2.72
C GLU A 256 -15.31 -38.60 -4.16
N SER A 257 -15.17 -37.70 -5.13
CA SER A 257 -15.28 -37.98 -6.56
C SER A 257 -13.99 -38.47 -7.20
N ALA A 258 -12.88 -38.48 -6.45
CA ALA A 258 -11.57 -38.79 -6.97
C ALA A 258 -11.41 -40.30 -7.19
N ARG A 259 -10.90 -40.68 -8.37
CA ARG A 259 -10.58 -42.06 -8.76
C ARG A 259 -9.30 -42.02 -9.57
N TYR A 260 -8.24 -42.66 -9.09
CA TYR A 260 -6.91 -42.64 -9.68
C TYR A 260 -6.38 -44.03 -10.03
N GLY A 261 -7.04 -45.10 -9.57
CA GLY A 261 -6.80 -46.46 -10.04
C GLY A 261 -6.70 -47.45 -8.89
N ASP A 262 -5.93 -48.51 -9.12
CA ASP A 262 -5.56 -49.46 -8.07
C ASP A 262 -4.47 -48.88 -7.14
N ILE A 263 -4.13 -49.66 -6.11
CA ILE A 263 -3.15 -49.26 -5.09
C ILE A 263 -1.78 -48.98 -5.74
N ASP A 264 -1.35 -49.83 -6.68
CA ASP A 264 -0.06 -49.70 -7.33
C ASP A 264 0.02 -48.45 -8.22
N ALA A 265 -1.04 -48.14 -8.98
CA ALA A 265 -1.15 -46.91 -9.76
C ALA A 265 -1.15 -45.67 -8.84
N CYS A 266 -1.85 -45.72 -7.71
CA CYS A 266 -1.85 -44.62 -6.73
C CYS A 266 -0.46 -44.39 -6.14
N LEU A 267 0.25 -45.46 -5.75
CA LEU A 267 1.61 -45.36 -5.21
C LEU A 267 2.60 -44.83 -6.26
N ALA A 268 2.49 -45.28 -7.52
CA ALA A 268 3.29 -44.75 -8.61
C ALA A 268 3.03 -43.24 -8.80
N ARG A 269 1.75 -42.83 -8.78
CA ARG A 269 1.37 -41.41 -8.89
C ARG A 269 1.90 -40.57 -7.74
N LEU A 270 1.86 -41.09 -6.50
CA LEU A 270 2.42 -40.38 -5.35
C LEU A 270 3.94 -40.15 -5.49
N ARG A 271 4.68 -41.09 -6.08
CA ARG A 271 6.11 -40.90 -6.37
C ARG A 271 6.35 -39.83 -7.43
N GLU A 272 5.52 -39.77 -8.47
CA GLU A 272 5.57 -38.71 -9.47
C GLU A 272 5.27 -37.33 -8.86
N ILE A 273 4.27 -37.25 -7.98
CA ILE A 273 3.91 -36.02 -7.25
C ILE A 273 5.06 -35.56 -6.35
N ASP A 274 5.69 -36.48 -5.62
CA ASP A 274 6.86 -36.17 -4.79
C ASP A 274 8.03 -35.62 -5.64
N GLY A 275 8.32 -36.27 -6.78
CA GLY A 275 9.31 -35.78 -7.73
C GLY A 275 8.98 -34.38 -8.25
N ALA A 276 7.71 -34.15 -8.61
CA ALA A 276 7.22 -32.84 -9.05
C ALA A 276 7.31 -31.76 -7.98
N LEU A 277 6.99 -32.08 -6.71
CA LEU A 277 7.16 -31.16 -5.58
C LEU A 277 8.62 -30.75 -5.40
N ARG A 278 9.56 -31.68 -5.55
CA ARG A 278 10.99 -31.38 -5.52
C ARG A 278 11.40 -30.47 -6.69
N LEU A 279 10.89 -30.71 -7.90
CA LEU A 279 11.14 -29.87 -9.07
C LEU A 279 10.58 -28.44 -8.93
N VAL A 280 9.40 -28.27 -8.33
CA VAL A 280 8.79 -26.96 -8.08
C VAL A 280 9.57 -26.16 -7.04
N ARG A 281 10.13 -26.83 -6.03
CA ARG A 281 10.92 -26.21 -4.96
C ARG A 281 12.38 -25.94 -5.36
N ALA A 282 12.85 -26.53 -6.45
CA ALA A 282 14.20 -26.33 -6.94
C ALA A 282 14.36 -24.93 -7.58
N ALA A 283 15.27 -24.12 -7.05
CA ALA A 283 15.53 -22.78 -7.53
C ALA A 283 16.46 -22.73 -8.77
N GLU A 284 17.15 -23.83 -9.08
CA GLU A 284 18.15 -23.88 -10.13
C GLU A 284 17.52 -23.72 -11.53
N GLY A 285 18.11 -22.86 -12.37
CA GLY A 285 17.65 -22.58 -13.73
C GLY A 285 16.36 -21.75 -13.86
N VAL A 286 15.54 -21.67 -12.80
CA VAL A 286 14.22 -21.00 -12.79
C VAL A 286 14.33 -19.55 -13.25
N ALA A 287 15.29 -18.79 -12.72
CA ALA A 287 15.42 -17.37 -13.05
C ALA A 287 15.70 -17.10 -14.55
N ALA A 288 16.46 -17.99 -15.22
CA ALA A 288 16.75 -17.86 -16.63
C ALA A 288 15.51 -18.18 -17.49
N GLU A 289 14.77 -19.23 -17.12
CA GLU A 289 13.51 -19.62 -17.77
C GLU A 289 12.43 -18.52 -17.63
N ILE A 290 12.30 -17.94 -16.42
CA ILE A 290 11.37 -16.83 -16.18
C ILE A 290 11.74 -15.63 -17.04
N ARG A 291 13.03 -15.25 -17.13
CA ARG A 291 13.46 -14.12 -17.98
C ARG A 291 13.14 -14.36 -19.45
N GLN A 292 13.54 -15.51 -19.99
CA GLN A 292 13.30 -15.85 -21.39
C GLN A 292 11.81 -15.84 -21.75
N ARG A 293 10.96 -16.40 -20.88
CA ARG A 293 9.50 -16.39 -21.07
C ARG A 293 8.91 -15.01 -20.85
N GLY A 294 9.40 -14.28 -19.86
CA GLY A 294 9.02 -12.90 -19.56
C GLY A 294 9.22 -11.98 -20.76
N ASP A 295 10.35 -12.08 -21.45
CA ASP A 295 10.65 -11.29 -22.65
C ASP A 295 9.68 -11.62 -23.79
N ARG A 296 9.37 -12.91 -23.99
CA ARG A 296 8.39 -13.35 -25.00
C ARG A 296 6.98 -12.85 -24.69
N ILE A 297 6.57 -12.93 -23.43
CA ILE A 297 5.26 -12.44 -22.98
C ILE A 297 5.21 -10.91 -23.12
N ALA A 298 6.25 -10.19 -22.70
CA ALA A 298 6.32 -8.74 -22.80
C ALA A 298 6.21 -8.26 -24.26
N ALA A 299 6.80 -8.99 -25.21
CA ALA A 299 6.73 -8.68 -26.63
C ALA A 299 5.33 -8.88 -27.24
N ALA A 300 4.53 -9.80 -26.70
CA ALA A 300 3.21 -10.16 -27.23
C ALA A 300 2.04 -9.54 -26.45
N ALA A 301 2.26 -9.16 -25.18
CA ALA A 301 1.22 -8.72 -24.27
C ALA A 301 0.51 -7.45 -24.76
N THR A 302 -0.82 -7.50 -24.77
CA THR A 302 -1.68 -6.32 -24.99
C THR A 302 -2.52 -6.05 -23.75
N TRP A 303 -2.79 -4.77 -23.48
CA TRP A 303 -3.64 -4.34 -22.36
C TRP A 303 -4.91 -3.70 -22.88
N ARG A 304 -6.00 -3.88 -22.13
CA ARG A 304 -7.30 -3.31 -22.51
C ARG A 304 -7.29 -1.77 -22.43
N SER A 305 -6.52 -1.19 -21.50
CA SER A 305 -6.40 0.25 -21.32
C SER A 305 -5.01 0.62 -20.77
N GLU A 306 -4.72 1.92 -20.69
CA GLU A 306 -3.51 2.43 -20.04
C GLU A 306 -3.49 2.22 -18.52
N SER A 307 -4.65 2.09 -17.88
CA SER A 307 -4.79 1.85 -16.43
C SER A 307 -4.70 0.37 -16.04
N GLU A 308 -4.90 -0.54 -17.00
CA GLU A 308 -4.86 -1.98 -16.78
C GLU A 308 -3.44 -2.49 -16.54
N THR A 309 -3.29 -3.33 -15.52
CA THR A 309 -2.02 -3.92 -15.09
C THR A 309 -1.89 -5.38 -15.51
N VAL A 310 -3.00 -6.06 -15.78
CA VAL A 310 -3.06 -7.46 -16.23
C VAL A 310 -3.22 -7.50 -17.76
N PRO A 311 -2.39 -8.26 -18.50
CA PRO A 311 -2.52 -8.35 -19.94
C PRO A 311 -3.74 -9.17 -20.36
N GLN A 312 -4.25 -8.95 -21.57
CA GLN A 312 -5.34 -9.73 -22.14
C GLN A 312 -4.89 -11.18 -22.33
N PRO A 313 -5.65 -12.18 -21.84
CA PRO A 313 -5.25 -13.57 -21.96
C PRO A 313 -5.01 -14.00 -23.42
N SER A 314 -5.80 -13.52 -24.37
CA SER A 314 -5.66 -13.82 -25.81
C SER A 314 -4.37 -13.33 -26.46
N SER A 315 -3.66 -12.39 -25.81
CA SER A 315 -2.39 -11.84 -26.31
C SER A 315 -1.18 -12.65 -25.87
N LEU A 316 -1.35 -13.56 -24.91
CA LEU A 316 -0.24 -14.25 -24.30
C LEU A 316 0.21 -15.45 -25.15
N PRO A 317 1.52 -15.68 -25.25
CA PRO A 317 2.02 -16.88 -25.88
C PRO A 317 1.65 -18.12 -25.04
N PRO A 318 1.59 -19.29 -25.70
CA PRO A 318 1.29 -20.57 -25.07
C PRO A 318 2.24 -20.93 -23.92
N ALA A 319 1.73 -21.56 -22.86
CA ALA A 319 2.54 -21.90 -21.69
C ALA A 319 3.52 -23.05 -21.96
N ALA A 320 3.19 -23.96 -22.86
CA ALA A 320 4.05 -25.07 -23.25
C ALA A 320 4.25 -25.12 -24.76
N GLY A 321 5.33 -25.76 -25.21
CA GLY A 321 5.65 -25.92 -26.63
C GLY A 321 6.32 -27.27 -26.86
N GLY A 322 6.21 -27.80 -28.08
CA GLY A 322 6.85 -29.07 -28.45
C GLY A 322 6.11 -30.32 -27.97
N GLY A 323 4.85 -30.50 -28.38
CA GLY A 323 4.11 -31.76 -28.20
C GLY A 323 3.38 -31.96 -26.87
N THR A 324 3.57 -31.07 -25.89
CA THR A 324 2.76 -31.00 -24.67
C THR A 324 1.45 -30.25 -24.91
N ALA A 325 0.38 -30.62 -24.20
CA ALA A 325 -0.87 -29.87 -24.21
C ALA A 325 -0.59 -28.40 -23.84
N ASP A 326 -1.05 -27.51 -24.70
CA ASP A 326 -0.88 -26.08 -24.51
C ASP A 326 -2.04 -25.54 -23.66
N ALA A 327 -1.71 -24.62 -22.74
CA ALA A 327 -2.69 -24.01 -21.86
C ALA A 327 -2.40 -22.52 -21.67
N ASN A 328 -3.48 -21.75 -21.58
CA ASN A 328 -3.40 -20.36 -21.19
C ASN A 328 -3.54 -20.25 -19.67
N VAL A 329 -2.43 -19.97 -18.98
CA VAL A 329 -2.39 -19.90 -17.51
C VAL A 329 -3.33 -18.86 -16.92
N LEU A 330 -3.66 -17.79 -17.65
CA LEU A 330 -4.63 -16.80 -17.21
C LEU A 330 -6.08 -17.24 -17.44
N VAL A 331 -6.42 -17.83 -18.59
CA VAL A 331 -7.81 -18.28 -18.86
C VAL A 331 -8.20 -19.40 -17.91
N GLU A 332 -7.28 -20.34 -17.67
CA GLU A 332 -7.53 -21.51 -16.84
C GLU A 332 -7.29 -21.27 -15.34
N ASP A 333 -6.85 -20.07 -14.97
CA ASP A 333 -6.47 -19.64 -13.61
C ASP A 333 -5.54 -20.65 -12.91
N TYR A 334 -4.50 -21.07 -13.64
CA TYR A 334 -3.51 -21.99 -13.05
C TYR A 334 -2.87 -21.35 -11.83
N TRP A 335 -2.80 -22.12 -10.74
CA TRP A 335 -2.19 -21.75 -9.47
C TRP A 335 -2.86 -20.56 -8.77
N ASP A 336 -4.13 -20.26 -9.09
CA ASP A 336 -4.83 -19.05 -8.62
C ASP A 336 -4.11 -17.75 -9.03
N VAL A 337 -3.51 -17.70 -10.23
CA VAL A 337 -2.64 -16.59 -10.66
C VAL A 337 -3.31 -15.22 -10.51
N TYR A 338 -4.63 -15.10 -10.73
CA TYR A 338 -5.33 -13.81 -10.55
C TYR A 338 -5.31 -13.26 -9.12
N LYS A 339 -5.11 -14.11 -8.11
CA LYS A 339 -4.98 -13.69 -6.71
C LYS A 339 -3.58 -13.16 -6.40
N VAL A 340 -2.59 -13.53 -7.22
CA VAL A 340 -1.19 -13.14 -7.05
C VAL A 340 -0.86 -11.85 -7.81
N LEU A 341 -1.53 -11.61 -8.95
CA LEU A 341 -1.28 -10.43 -9.78
C LEU A 341 -1.63 -9.12 -9.05
N LEU A 342 -0.81 -8.09 -9.30
CA LEU A 342 -1.00 -6.75 -8.81
C LEU A 342 -2.08 -6.05 -9.63
N ARG A 343 -3.05 -5.44 -8.95
CA ARG A 343 -4.09 -4.61 -9.57
C ARG A 343 -3.66 -3.16 -9.63
#